data_AF-A0A7X7E364-F1
#
_entry.id   AF-A0A7X7E364-F1
#
_cell.length_a   1.000
_cell.length_b   1.000
_cell.length_c   1.000
_cell.angle_alpha   90.00
_cell.angle_beta   90.00
_cell.angle_gamma   90.00
#
_symmetry.space_group_name_H-M   'P 1'
#
loop_
_entity.id
_entity.type
_entity.pdbx_description
1 polymer ?
#
loop_
_entity_poly.entity_id
_entity_poly.type
_entity_poly.pdbx_seq_one_letter_code
_entity_poly.pdbx_strand_id
1 'polypeptide(L)'
;MNVSCKQGCSYCCYHWVEDVNSFEAEIIADYIKRNMPEKVNSIIEICKDDTAELERLLNVVSAKISESKDDEADQIDEFELLLTVFYQMKRPCPLLDDNNSCSVYPVRPLTCRVYMSFADPLHCSPEYINDEEVSTYLLNLEEDANEILDRLHFRYRKGENDTGLRSMLIGYLTGKW
;
A
#
# COMPACT_ATOMS: atom_id res chain seq x y z
N MET A 1 3.42 21.45 16.07
CA MET A 1 3.13 20.59 14.91
C MET A 1 2.68 19.24 15.46
N ASN A 2 1.44 18.82 15.21
CA ASN A 2 0.92 17.55 15.72
C ASN A 2 0.73 16.59 14.54
N VAL A 3 1.06 15.32 14.73
CA VAL A 3 0.83 14.29 13.72
C VAL A 3 -0.67 14.02 13.60
N SER A 4 -1.19 14.04 12.39
CA SER A 4 -2.61 13.82 12.08
C SER A 4 -2.97 12.33 11.99
N CYS A 5 -2.00 11.47 11.63
CA CYS A 5 -2.18 10.03 11.56
C CYS A 5 -2.30 9.41 12.96
N LYS A 6 -3.47 8.83 13.26
CA LYS A 6 -3.78 8.09 14.48
C LYS A 6 -4.77 6.97 14.17
N GLN A 7 -4.98 6.05 15.12
CA GLN A 7 -6.04 5.05 14.97
C GLN A 7 -7.39 5.75 14.73
N GLY A 8 -8.12 5.28 13.72
CA GLY A 8 -9.35 5.93 13.24
C GLY A 8 -9.17 6.99 12.15
N CYS A 9 -7.93 7.28 11.72
CA CYS A 9 -7.67 8.02 10.48
C CYS A 9 -7.49 7.03 9.31
N SER A 10 -8.20 7.26 8.20
CA SER A 10 -8.19 6.36 7.03
C SER A 10 -8.06 7.06 5.68
N TYR A 11 -7.81 8.37 5.65
CA TYR A 11 -7.81 9.15 4.41
C TYR A 11 -6.78 8.64 3.38
N CYS A 12 -5.60 8.19 3.83
CA CYS A 12 -4.59 7.58 2.97
C CYS A 12 -4.77 6.06 2.76
N CYS A 13 -5.75 5.42 3.41
CA CYS A 13 -5.97 3.97 3.34
C CYS A 13 -6.61 3.50 2.01
N TYR A 14 -6.39 4.23 0.93
CA TYR A 14 -6.78 3.89 -0.43
C TYR A 14 -5.56 3.73 -1.34
N HIS A 15 -4.34 4.06 -0.86
CA HIS A 15 -3.13 3.81 -1.61
C HIS A 15 -2.94 2.32 -1.87
N TRP A 16 -2.25 2.03 -2.97
CA TRP A 16 -1.57 0.76 -3.11
C TRP A 16 -0.33 0.80 -2.21
N VAL A 17 -0.29 -0.07 -1.20
CA VAL A 17 0.77 -0.06 -0.18
C VAL A 17 1.93 -0.92 -0.68
N GLU A 18 3.00 -0.27 -1.13
CA GLU A 18 4.29 -0.87 -1.50
C GLU A 18 5.29 -0.86 -0.34
N ASP A 19 6.43 -1.51 -0.57
CA ASP A 19 7.57 -1.61 0.36
C ASP A 19 7.20 -2.30 1.69
N VAL A 20 6.32 -3.30 1.63
CA VAL A 20 6.03 -4.16 2.77
C VAL A 20 7.10 -5.24 2.87
N ASN A 21 7.70 -5.36 4.05
CA ASN A 21 8.67 -6.43 4.26
C ASN A 21 7.98 -7.79 4.39
N SER A 22 8.64 -8.85 3.90
CA SER A 22 8.15 -10.23 3.97
C SER A 22 7.77 -10.69 5.38
N PHE A 23 8.60 -10.35 6.37
CA PHE A 23 8.35 -10.66 7.76
C PHE A 23 7.18 -9.84 8.34
N GLU A 24 6.94 -8.62 7.86
CA GLU A 24 5.77 -7.82 8.26
C GLU A 24 4.49 -8.42 7.70
N ALA A 25 4.48 -8.80 6.42
CA ALA A 25 3.35 -9.48 5.81
C ALA A 25 3.02 -10.81 6.54
N GLU A 26 4.04 -11.57 6.96
CA GLU A 26 3.86 -12.77 7.79
C GLU A 26 3.20 -12.46 9.14
N ILE A 27 3.70 -11.43 9.84
CA ILE A 27 3.13 -10.99 11.12
C ILE A 27 1.68 -10.51 10.96
N ILE A 28 1.38 -9.75 9.92
CA ILE A 28 0.03 -9.26 9.62
C ILE A 28 -0.90 -10.45 9.35
N ALA A 29 -0.48 -11.41 8.53
CA ALA A 29 -1.29 -12.59 8.21
C ALA A 29 -1.55 -13.46 9.46
N ASP A 30 -0.55 -13.67 10.31
CA ASP A 30 -0.73 -14.38 11.59
C ASP A 30 -1.69 -13.61 12.53
N TYR A 31 -1.56 -12.29 12.61
CA TYR A 31 -2.49 -11.45 13.38
C TYR A 31 -3.94 -11.58 12.89
N ILE A 32 -4.16 -11.51 11.57
CA ILE A 32 -5.50 -11.67 10.97
C ILE A 32 -6.05 -13.06 11.33
N LYS A 33 -5.28 -14.13 11.11
CA LYS A 33 -5.70 -15.51 11.39
C LYS A 33 -6.08 -15.74 12.85
N ARG A 34 -5.38 -15.10 13.80
CA ARG A 34 -5.63 -15.26 15.24
C ARG A 34 -6.80 -14.43 15.74
N ASN A 35 -6.97 -13.21 15.24
CA ASN A 35 -7.89 -12.23 15.82
C ASN A 35 -9.19 -12.06 15.02
N MET A 36 -9.19 -12.42 13.74
CA MET A 36 -10.33 -12.25 12.82
C MET A 36 -10.35 -13.37 11.75
N PRO A 37 -10.33 -14.65 12.14
CA PRO A 37 -10.31 -15.78 11.21
C PRO A 37 -11.47 -15.76 10.21
N GLU A 38 -12.63 -15.24 10.61
CA GLU A 38 -13.82 -15.09 9.76
C GLU A 38 -13.62 -14.11 8.59
N LYS A 39 -12.67 -13.17 8.70
CA LYS A 39 -12.36 -12.18 7.65
C LYS A 39 -11.30 -12.65 6.66
N VAL A 40 -10.63 -13.78 6.92
CA VAL A 40 -9.51 -14.25 6.08
C VAL A 40 -9.94 -14.40 4.61
N ASN A 41 -11.08 -15.05 4.35
CA ASN A 41 -11.53 -15.28 2.98
C ASN A 41 -11.94 -13.99 2.28
N SER A 42 -12.64 -13.07 2.95
CA SER A 42 -13.03 -11.81 2.34
C SER A 42 -11.82 -10.92 2.04
N ILE A 43 -10.83 -10.88 2.94
CA ILE A 43 -9.57 -10.17 2.71
C ILE A 43 -8.85 -10.73 1.48
N ILE A 44 -8.74 -12.06 1.34
CA ILE A 44 -8.12 -12.70 0.19
C ILE A 44 -8.83 -12.31 -1.11
N GLU A 45 -10.17 -12.37 -1.15
CA GLU A 45 -10.92 -12.04 -2.37
C GLU A 45 -10.76 -10.56 -2.75
N ILE A 46 -10.82 -9.64 -1.78
CA ILE A 46 -10.54 -8.21 -2.04
C ILE A 46 -9.12 -8.02 -2.59
N CYS A 47 -8.12 -8.70 -2.00
CA CYS A 47 -6.74 -8.59 -2.49
C CYS A 47 -6.60 -9.08 -3.93
N LYS A 48 -7.22 -10.22 -4.29
CA LYS A 48 -7.20 -10.73 -5.67
C LYS A 48 -7.88 -9.79 -6.65
N ASP A 49 -9.06 -9.28 -6.28
CA ASP A 49 -9.80 -8.34 -7.11
C ASP A 49 -9.01 -7.05 -7.34
N ASP A 50 -8.37 -6.53 -6.28
CA ASP A 50 -7.53 -5.34 -6.37
C ASP A 50 -6.25 -5.57 -7.18
N THR A 51 -5.58 -6.72 -7.05
CA THR A 51 -4.41 -7.09 -7.86
C THR A 51 -4.77 -7.19 -9.33
N ALA A 52 -5.87 -7.87 -9.67
CA ALA A 52 -6.35 -7.97 -11.05
C ALA A 52 -6.70 -6.59 -11.64
N GLU A 53 -7.26 -5.69 -10.82
CA GLU A 53 -7.55 -4.33 -11.25
C GLU A 53 -6.29 -3.50 -11.47
N LEU A 54 -5.26 -3.65 -10.62
CA LEU A 54 -3.97 -3.00 -10.83
C LEU A 54 -3.30 -3.46 -12.12
N GLU A 55 -3.31 -4.76 -12.41
CA GLU A 55 -2.80 -5.31 -13.68
C GLU A 55 -3.58 -4.76 -14.89
N ARG A 56 -4.91 -4.66 -14.77
CA ARG A 56 -5.75 -4.05 -15.81
C ARG A 56 -5.37 -2.59 -16.03
N LEU A 57 -5.15 -1.83 -14.96
CA LEU A 57 -4.75 -0.43 -15.02
C LEU A 57 -3.37 -0.27 -15.64
N LEU A 58 -2.40 -1.11 -15.30
CA LEU A 58 -1.06 -1.09 -15.88
C LEU A 58 -1.15 -1.15 -17.40
N ASN A 59 -1.90 -2.12 -17.94
CA ASN A 59 -2.10 -2.24 -19.39
C ASN A 59 -2.70 -0.97 -20.03
N VAL A 60 -3.63 -0.29 -19.34
CA VAL A 60 -4.24 0.96 -19.83
C VAL A 60 -3.24 2.12 -19.78
N VAL A 61 -2.47 2.23 -18.70
CA VAL A 61 -1.45 3.28 -18.51
C VAL A 61 -0.35 3.11 -19.55
N SER A 62 0.20 1.91 -19.71
CA SER A 62 1.24 1.59 -20.71
C SER A 62 0.79 1.93 -22.13
N ALA A 63 -0.45 1.57 -22.49
CA ALA A 63 -1.01 1.89 -23.80
C ALA A 63 -1.13 3.40 -24.02
N LYS A 64 -1.62 4.15 -23.02
CA LYS A 64 -1.75 5.61 -23.11
C LYS A 64 -0.41 6.34 -23.21
N ILE A 65 0.59 5.91 -22.45
CA ILE A 65 1.94 6.48 -22.51
C ILE A 65 2.53 6.24 -23.91
N SER A 66 2.42 5.01 -24.42
CA SER A 66 2.93 4.63 -25.76
C SER A 66 2.25 5.38 -26.91
N GLU A 67 0.99 5.80 -26.75
CA GLU A 67 0.25 6.59 -27.73
C GLU A 67 0.60 8.08 -27.72
N SER A 68 1.12 8.61 -26.60
CA SER A 68 1.58 9.99 -26.50
C SER A 68 2.89 10.16 -27.28
N LYS A 69 2.87 11.02 -28.31
CA LYS A 69 3.99 11.24 -29.25
C LYS A 69 4.83 12.48 -28.93
N ASP A 70 4.64 13.04 -27.74
CA ASP A 70 5.32 14.25 -27.31
C ASP A 70 6.62 13.89 -26.57
N ASP A 71 7.67 14.70 -26.74
CA ASP A 71 8.98 14.53 -26.07
C ASP A 71 8.88 14.56 -24.52
N GLU A 72 7.71 14.90 -23.96
CA GLU A 72 7.38 14.85 -22.53
C GLU A 72 7.01 13.44 -22.03
N ALA A 73 6.64 12.51 -22.92
CA ALA A 73 6.26 11.14 -22.56
C ALA A 73 7.41 10.35 -21.91
N ASP A 74 8.65 10.62 -22.31
CA ASP A 74 9.86 9.97 -21.77
C ASP A 74 10.16 10.37 -20.30
N GLN A 75 9.47 11.38 -19.76
CA GLN A 75 9.61 11.83 -18.37
C GLN A 75 8.54 11.28 -17.43
N ILE A 76 7.55 10.57 -17.95
CA ILE A 76 6.46 10.02 -17.14
C ILE A 76 6.95 8.72 -16.48
N ASP A 77 7.07 8.74 -15.16
CA ASP A 77 7.21 7.50 -14.40
C ASP A 77 5.87 6.74 -14.47
N GLU A 78 5.86 5.68 -15.29
CA GLU A 78 4.70 4.82 -15.50
C GLU A 78 4.14 4.24 -14.20
N PHE A 79 5.03 3.87 -13.28
CA PHE A 79 4.64 3.23 -12.03
C PHE A 79 3.99 4.25 -11.09
N GLU A 80 4.58 5.44 -10.93
CA GLU A 80 3.97 6.53 -10.16
C GLU A 80 2.60 6.93 -10.72
N LEU A 81 2.46 7.00 -12.05
CA LEU A 81 1.17 7.27 -12.68
C LEU A 81 0.16 6.15 -12.39
N LEU A 82 0.57 4.88 -12.49
CA LEU A 82 -0.27 3.74 -12.15
C LEU A 82 -0.78 3.83 -10.70
N LEU A 83 0.10 4.09 -9.74
CA LEU A 83 -0.27 4.18 -8.33
C LEU A 83 -1.19 5.38 -8.05
N THR A 84 -0.94 6.52 -8.72
CA THR A 84 -1.80 7.71 -8.65
C THR A 84 -3.21 7.42 -9.17
N VAL A 85 -3.31 6.76 -10.34
CA VAL A 85 -4.60 6.36 -10.92
C VAL A 85 -5.32 5.36 -10.02
N PHE A 86 -4.62 4.37 -9.48
CA PHE A 86 -5.19 3.40 -8.54
C PHE A 86 -5.75 4.11 -7.30
N TYR A 87 -4.99 5.05 -6.73
CA TYR A 87 -5.39 5.79 -5.55
C TYR A 87 -6.70 6.58 -5.79
N GLN A 88 -6.82 7.22 -6.95
CA GLN A 88 -8.02 7.95 -7.36
C GLN A 88 -9.26 7.07 -7.57
N MET A 89 -9.10 5.75 -7.75
CA MET A 89 -10.24 4.81 -7.78
C MET A 89 -10.92 4.62 -6.42
N LYS A 90 -10.31 5.11 -5.33
CA LYS A 90 -10.85 5.01 -3.95
C LYS A 90 -11.17 3.58 -3.53
N ARG A 91 -10.34 2.62 -3.95
CA ARG A 91 -10.44 1.22 -3.52
C ARG A 91 -9.85 1.10 -2.10
N PRO A 92 -10.64 0.78 -1.07
CA PRO A 92 -10.15 0.77 0.30
C PRO A 92 -9.11 -0.31 0.52
N CYS A 93 -8.17 -0.07 1.43
CA CYS A 93 -7.26 -1.08 1.94
C CYS A 93 -8.07 -2.28 2.45
N PRO A 94 -7.69 -3.54 2.11
CA PRO A 94 -8.41 -4.74 2.54
C PRO A 94 -8.44 -4.91 4.07
N LEU A 95 -7.60 -4.16 4.80
CA LEU A 95 -7.49 -4.20 6.25
C LEU A 95 -8.26 -3.07 6.96
N LEU A 96 -9.00 -2.25 6.21
CA LEU A 96 -9.90 -1.25 6.77
C LEU A 96 -11.19 -1.92 7.28
N ASP A 97 -11.62 -1.59 8.49
CA ASP A 97 -12.88 -2.08 9.05
C ASP A 97 -14.07 -1.15 8.75
N ASP A 98 -15.27 -1.59 9.13
CA ASP A 98 -16.53 -0.86 8.89
C ASP A 98 -16.59 0.50 9.60
N ASN A 99 -15.72 0.75 10.58
CA ASN A 99 -15.60 2.02 11.28
C ASN A 99 -14.50 2.92 10.69
N ASN A 100 -14.03 2.63 9.48
CA ASN A 100 -12.91 3.31 8.83
C ASN A 100 -11.63 3.29 9.70
N SER A 101 -11.39 2.19 10.42
CA SER A 101 -10.19 1.98 11.22
C SER A 101 -9.36 0.83 10.68
N CYS A 102 -8.03 0.94 10.77
CA CYS A 102 -7.13 -0.15 10.40
C CYS A 102 -7.30 -1.30 11.41
N SER A 103 -7.85 -2.42 10.95
CA SER A 103 -8.12 -3.60 11.77
C SER A 103 -6.85 -4.29 12.31
N VAL A 104 -5.70 -4.00 11.69
CA VAL A 104 -4.37 -4.48 12.09
C VAL A 104 -3.47 -3.37 12.64
N TYR A 105 -4.03 -2.24 13.10
CA TYR A 105 -3.26 -1.06 13.52
C TYR A 105 -2.02 -1.37 14.41
N PRO A 106 -2.07 -2.30 15.39
CA PRO A 106 -0.89 -2.64 16.20
C PRO A 106 0.27 -3.24 15.40
N VAL A 107 -0.01 -3.95 14.30
CA VAL A 107 0.96 -4.64 13.45
C VAL A 107 1.02 -4.08 12.02
N ARG A 108 0.45 -2.89 11.77
CA ARG A 108 0.52 -2.23 10.46
C ARG A 108 1.99 -2.08 10.00
N PRO A 109 2.27 -2.22 8.70
CA PRO A 109 3.63 -2.27 8.20
C PRO A 109 4.33 -0.92 8.32
N LEU A 110 5.66 -0.93 8.28
CA LEU A 110 6.52 0.21 8.47
C LEU A 110 6.20 1.33 7.47
N THR A 111 6.00 1.00 6.19
CA THR A 111 5.57 1.93 5.13
C THR A 111 4.36 2.78 5.57
N CYS A 112 3.35 2.18 6.21
CA CYS A 112 2.18 2.90 6.74
C CYS A 112 2.46 3.70 8.02
N ARG A 113 3.54 3.41 8.75
CA ARG A 113 3.94 4.14 9.98
C ARG A 113 4.78 5.35 9.67
N VAL A 114 5.64 5.25 8.67
CA VAL A 114 6.55 6.33 8.25
C VAL A 114 5.85 7.34 7.35
N TYR A 115 4.77 6.94 6.67
CA TYR A 115 3.89 7.85 5.95
C TYR A 115 3.00 8.65 6.93
N MET A 116 3.22 9.96 7.01
CA MET A 116 2.51 10.83 7.95
C MET A 116 2.20 12.21 7.38
N SER A 117 1.21 12.86 7.97
CA SER A 117 0.84 14.24 7.67
C SER A 117 0.76 15.04 8.96
N PHE A 118 1.12 16.32 8.86
CA PHE A 118 0.94 17.34 9.89
C PHE A 118 -0.19 18.34 9.55
N ALA A 119 -0.79 18.20 8.36
CA ALA A 119 -1.91 19.01 7.87
C ALA A 119 -3.27 18.39 8.26
N ASP A 120 -4.37 19.04 7.88
CA ASP A 120 -5.71 18.45 8.04
C ASP A 120 -5.76 17.06 7.35
N PRO A 121 -6.17 15.98 8.05
CA PRO A 121 -6.30 14.65 7.45
C PRO A 121 -7.08 14.59 6.13
N LEU A 122 -8.03 15.51 5.92
CA LEU A 122 -8.82 15.59 4.69
C LEU A 122 -7.93 15.72 3.45
N HIS A 123 -6.80 16.41 3.54
CA HIS A 123 -5.85 16.57 2.44
C HIS A 123 -5.12 15.28 2.07
N CYS A 124 -5.14 14.27 2.93
CA CYS A 124 -4.62 12.95 2.61
C CYS A 124 -5.65 12.08 1.87
N SER A 125 -6.73 12.64 1.32
CA SER A 125 -7.74 11.89 0.59
C SER A 125 -7.43 11.86 -0.92
N PRO A 126 -7.92 10.84 -1.65
CA PRO A 126 -7.65 10.69 -3.10
C PRO A 126 -7.97 11.91 -3.96
N GLU A 127 -8.90 12.75 -3.52
CA GLU A 127 -9.32 13.97 -4.20
C GLU A 127 -8.21 15.04 -4.25
N TYR A 128 -7.26 15.01 -3.31
CA TYR A 128 -6.23 16.05 -3.17
C TYR A 128 -4.83 15.57 -3.56
N ILE A 129 -4.65 14.39 -4.15
CA ILE A 129 -3.31 13.88 -4.50
C ILE A 129 -2.51 14.81 -5.43
N ASN A 130 -3.19 15.56 -6.30
CA ASN A 130 -2.57 16.49 -7.24
C ASN A 130 -2.57 17.94 -6.74
N ASP A 131 -2.94 18.18 -5.49
CA ASP A 131 -2.98 19.51 -4.90
C ASP A 131 -1.61 19.84 -4.28
N GLU A 132 -0.98 20.91 -4.78
CA GLU A 132 0.37 21.33 -4.40
C GLU A 132 0.49 21.75 -2.93
N GLU A 133 -0.64 22.00 -2.26
CA GLU A 133 -0.67 22.37 -0.83
C GLU A 133 -0.69 21.15 0.12
N VAL A 134 -0.78 19.91 -0.42
CA VAL A 134 -0.78 18.69 0.39
C VAL A 134 0.63 18.28 0.79
N SER A 135 0.93 18.43 2.08
CA SER A 135 2.21 18.04 2.66
C SER A 135 2.10 16.70 3.39
N THR A 136 2.35 15.59 2.67
CA THR A 136 2.63 14.28 3.29
C THR A 136 4.13 14.04 3.35
N TYR A 137 4.58 13.38 4.41
CA TYR A 137 5.98 13.14 4.70
C TYR A 137 6.22 11.66 4.88
N LEU A 138 7.31 11.18 4.29
CA LEU A 138 7.88 9.85 4.55
C LEU A 138 9.05 10.02 5.51
N LEU A 139 8.97 9.41 6.69
CA LEU A 139 10.12 9.33 7.59
C LEU A 139 11.12 8.31 7.04
N ASN A 140 12.27 8.80 6.59
CA ASN A 140 13.36 7.93 6.16
C ASN A 140 14.11 7.37 7.36
N LEU A 141 14.35 6.07 7.33
CA LEU A 141 15.30 5.43 8.24
C LEU A 141 16.73 5.66 7.77
N GLU A 142 17.68 5.58 8.71
CA GLU A 142 19.11 5.59 8.40
C GLU A 142 19.49 4.35 7.57
N GLU A 143 20.55 4.47 6.77
CA GLU A 143 21.02 3.43 5.84
C GLU A 143 21.26 2.09 6.55
N ASP A 144 21.99 2.10 7.66
CA ASP A 144 22.26 0.89 8.46
C ASP A 144 20.99 0.18 8.93
N ALA A 145 19.93 0.93 9.24
CA ALA A 145 18.65 0.36 9.64
C ALA A 145 17.93 -0.28 8.44
N ASN A 146 17.95 0.37 7.28
CA ASN A 146 17.40 -0.19 6.05
C ASN A 146 18.13 -1.48 5.64
N GLU A 147 19.46 -1.53 5.72
CA GLU A 147 20.23 -2.74 5.44
C GLU A 147 19.82 -3.93 6.32
N ILE A 148 19.52 -3.67 7.60
CA ILE A 148 19.04 -4.71 8.52
C ILE A 148 17.65 -5.20 8.11
N LEU A 149 16.74 -4.29 7.75
CA LEU A 149 15.39 -4.63 7.29
C LEU A 149 15.45 -5.45 6.00
N ASP A 150 16.27 -5.06 5.03
CA ASP A 150 16.49 -5.79 3.79
C ASP A 150 17.00 -7.20 4.05
N ARG A 151 17.99 -7.35 4.92
CA ARG A 151 18.51 -8.67 5.30
C ARG A 151 17.44 -9.55 5.92
N LEU A 152 16.53 -8.99 6.72
CA LEU A 152 15.40 -9.72 7.28
C LEU A 152 14.36 -10.03 6.19
N HIS A 153 14.04 -9.07 5.32
CA HIS A 153 13.14 -9.24 4.19
C HIS A 153 13.59 -10.44 3.34
N PHE A 154 14.83 -10.44 2.86
CA PHE A 154 15.34 -11.51 2.00
C PHE A 154 15.47 -12.85 2.72
N ARG A 155 15.77 -12.86 4.02
CA ARG A 155 15.85 -14.10 4.81
C ARG A 155 14.51 -14.81 4.96
N TYR A 156 13.43 -14.07 5.14
CA TYR A 156 12.08 -14.61 5.38
C TYR A 156 11.15 -14.50 4.17
N ARG A 157 11.66 -14.03 3.03
CA ARG A 157 10.90 -13.93 1.79
C ARG A 157 10.39 -15.29 1.36
N LYS A 158 9.11 -15.33 0.99
CA LYS A 158 8.46 -16.47 0.38
C LYS A 158 7.88 -15.99 -0.96
N GLY A 159 8.03 -16.79 -2.03
CA GLY A 159 7.54 -16.45 -3.36
C GLY A 159 8.42 -15.46 -4.14
N GLU A 160 7.78 -14.77 -5.09
CA GLU A 160 8.39 -13.84 -6.05
C GLU A 160 8.91 -12.54 -5.40
N ASN A 161 9.49 -11.67 -6.22
CA ASN A 161 10.11 -10.40 -5.84
C ASN A 161 9.05 -9.31 -5.61
N ASP A 162 8.09 -9.58 -4.72
CA ASP A 162 6.91 -8.76 -4.47
C ASP A 162 6.96 -8.09 -3.08
N THR A 163 6.52 -6.83 -3.04
CA THR A 163 6.48 -5.94 -1.87
C THR A 163 5.11 -5.30 -1.64
N GLY A 164 4.14 -5.58 -2.51
CA GLY A 164 2.79 -5.05 -2.41
C GLY A 164 2.01 -5.73 -1.29
N LEU A 165 1.41 -4.95 -0.37
CA LEU A 165 0.64 -5.51 0.75
C LEU A 165 -0.44 -6.49 0.29
N ARG A 166 -1.19 -6.12 -0.76
CA ARG A 166 -2.34 -6.89 -1.26
C ARG A 166 -1.90 -8.22 -1.86
N SER A 167 -0.91 -8.18 -2.76
CA SER A 167 -0.37 -9.37 -3.42
C SER A 167 0.30 -10.31 -2.42
N MET A 168 1.12 -9.78 -1.50
CA MET A 168 1.74 -10.58 -0.44
C MET A 168 0.72 -11.24 0.49
N LEU A 169 -0.36 -10.55 0.87
CA LEU A 169 -1.39 -11.11 1.76
C LEU A 169 -2.08 -12.32 1.15
N ILE A 170 -2.25 -12.41 -0.17
CA ILE A 170 -2.79 -13.59 -0.84
C ILE A 170 -1.92 -14.81 -0.50
N GLY A 171 -0.59 -14.68 -0.67
CA GLY A 171 0.35 -15.76 -0.38
C GLY A 171 0.41 -16.12 1.10
N TYR A 172 0.59 -15.14 1.98
CA TYR A 172 0.72 -15.38 3.43
C TYR A 172 -0.58 -15.88 4.10
N LEU A 173 -1.76 -15.47 3.61
CA LEU A 173 -3.02 -15.95 4.15
C LEU A 173 -3.36 -17.36 3.63
N THR A 174 -3.10 -17.65 2.35
CA THR A 174 -3.40 -18.97 1.75
C THR A 174 -2.33 -20.03 2.00
N GLY A 175 -1.10 -19.62 2.28
CA GLY A 175 0.07 -20.52 2.37
C GLY A 175 0.54 -21.04 1.01
N LYS A 176 0.15 -20.40 -0.10
CA LYS A 176 0.53 -20.77 -1.47
C LYS A 176 1.48 -19.71 -2.03
N TRP A 177 2.52 -20.16 -2.74
CA TRP A 177 3.57 -19.33 -3.36
C TRP A 177 3.76 -19.77 -4.79
#